data_AF-A0A2A2Y5C1-F1
#
_entry.id   AF-A0A2A2Y5C1-F1
#
_cell.length_a   1.000
_cell.length_b   1.000
_cell.length_c   1.000
_cell.angle_alpha   90.00
_cell.angle_beta   90.00
_cell.angle_gamma   90.00
#
_symmetry.space_group_name_H-M   'P 1'
#
loop_
_entity.id
_entity.type
_entity.pdbx_description
1 polymer ?
#
loop_
_entity_poly.entity_id
_entity_poly.type
_entity_poly.pdbx_seq_one_letter_code
_entity_poly.pdbx_strand_id
1 'polypeptide(L)'
;MATRLPAVSLRSVGTAAICVLVTCALLSAARQASLYGLIEQPNVALVHFMLGAVACIGCAILSLRAAGWWGRVTMAAAGVLVMWFAVFLGTVTHFDVWQAVPNPPSEAYADGAQLIACVVVGWIPGVLLYGCALAAAWGGRRVLMGGPR
;
A
#
# COMPACT_ATOMS: atom_id res chain seq x y z
N MET A 1 24.47 -21.14 24.03
CA MET A 1 24.35 -19.69 23.77
C MET A 1 22.92 -19.42 23.35
N ALA A 2 22.03 -19.04 24.28
CA ALA A 2 20.61 -18.88 23.99
C ALA A 2 20.37 -17.53 23.32
N THR A 3 20.08 -17.53 22.02
CA THR A 3 19.69 -16.33 21.27
C THR A 3 18.31 -15.87 21.75
N ARG A 4 18.27 -14.85 22.60
CA ARG A 4 17.00 -14.17 22.92
C ARG A 4 16.48 -13.57 21.61
N LEU A 5 15.35 -14.10 21.12
CA LEU A 5 14.64 -13.48 20.02
C LEU A 5 14.32 -12.03 20.42
N PRO A 6 14.67 -11.02 19.59
CA PRO A 6 14.41 -9.64 19.92
C PRO A 6 12.90 -9.46 20.05
N ALA A 7 12.45 -9.08 21.25
CA ALA A 7 11.05 -8.85 21.54
C ALA A 7 10.51 -7.84 20.52
N VAL A 8 9.54 -8.28 19.71
CA VAL A 8 8.81 -7.39 18.82
C VAL A 8 8.17 -6.33 19.70
N SER A 9 8.55 -5.07 19.49
CA SER A 9 7.99 -3.96 20.26
C SER A 9 6.50 -3.87 19.96
N LEU A 10 5.65 -4.19 20.94
CA LEU A 10 4.19 -4.12 20.85
C LEU A 10 3.71 -2.76 20.28
N ARG A 11 4.49 -1.69 20.53
CA ARG A 11 4.26 -0.35 20.00
C ARG A 11 4.37 -0.29 18.48
N SER A 12 5.36 -0.97 17.88
CA SER A 12 5.52 -1.01 16.42
C SER A 12 4.36 -1.75 15.75
N VAL A 13 3.95 -2.89 16.30
CA VAL A 13 2.80 -3.64 15.77
C VAL A 13 1.52 -2.81 15.86
N GLY A 14 1.29 -2.13 16.98
CA GLY A 14 0.15 -1.24 17.16
C GLY A 14 0.12 -0.08 16.16
N THR A 15 1.25 0.60 15.94
CA THR A 15 1.32 1.70 14.95
C THR A 15 1.06 1.19 13.53
N ALA A 16 1.58 0.01 13.16
CA ALA A 16 1.35 -0.56 11.83
C ALA A 16 -0.14 -0.86 11.63
N ALA A 17 -0.77 -1.49 12.62
CA ALA A 17 -2.19 -1.79 12.59
C ALA A 17 -3.05 -0.52 12.46
N ILE A 18 -2.73 0.53 13.21
CA ILE A 18 -3.45 1.81 13.12
C ILE A 18 -3.29 2.43 11.72
N CYS A 19 -2.08 2.44 11.16
CA CYS A 19 -1.86 2.95 9.80
C CYS A 19 -2.69 2.19 8.76
N VAL A 20 -2.70 0.86 8.83
CA VAL A 20 -3.51 0.01 7.95
C VAL A 20 -4.99 0.35 8.10
N LEU A 21 -5.52 0.41 9.33
CA LEU A 21 -6.93 0.69 9.60
C LEU A 21 -7.34 2.08 9.11
N VAL A 22 -6.53 3.11 9.36
CA VAL A 22 -6.79 4.48 8.89
C VAL A 22 -6.80 4.52 7.37
N THR A 23 -5.85 3.86 6.70
CA THR A 23 -5.85 3.85 5.23
C THR A 23 -7.04 3.06 4.67
N CYS A 24 -7.39 1.91 5.25
CA CYS A 24 -8.59 1.17 4.87
C CYS A 24 -9.84 2.04 5.02
N ALA A 25 -9.97 2.82 6.10
CA ALA A 25 -11.08 3.74 6.31
C ALA A 25 -11.12 4.85 5.25
N LEU A 26 -9.96 5.45 4.92
CA LEU A 26 -9.87 6.48 3.89
C LEU A 26 -10.20 5.94 2.49
N LEU A 27 -9.72 4.74 2.14
CA LEU A 27 -10.05 4.07 0.88
C LEU A 27 -11.55 3.74 0.83
N SER A 28 -12.13 3.27 1.93
CA SER A 28 -13.58 3.02 2.01
C SER A 28 -14.41 4.30 1.84
N ALA A 29 -13.96 5.41 2.43
CA ALA A 29 -14.62 6.70 2.27
C ALA A 29 -14.50 7.22 0.82
N ALA A 30 -13.34 7.07 0.18
CA ALA A 30 -13.13 7.42 -1.22
C ALA A 30 -14.03 6.59 -2.16
N ARG A 31 -14.19 5.29 -1.87
CA ARG A 31 -15.13 4.42 -2.58
C ARG A 31 -16.57 4.93 -2.45
N GLN A 32 -17.02 5.26 -1.24
CA GLN A 32 -18.37 5.79 -1.03
C GLN A 32 -18.59 7.10 -1.79
N ALA A 33 -17.64 8.03 -1.73
CA ALA A 33 -17.72 9.28 -2.49
C ALA A 33 -17.83 9.05 -4.01
N SER A 34 -17.09 8.07 -4.55
CA SER A 34 -17.20 7.68 -5.95
C SER A 34 -18.58 7.10 -6.29
N LEU A 35 -19.15 6.27 -5.42
CA LEU A 35 -20.47 5.66 -5.65
C LEU A 35 -21.60 6.70 -5.65
N TYR A 36 -21.46 7.79 -4.90
CA TYR A 36 -22.43 8.88 -4.89
C TYR A 36 -22.29 9.87 -6.05
N GLY A 37 -21.45 9.57 -7.05
CA GLY A 37 -21.26 10.44 -8.21
C GLY A 37 -20.56 11.77 -7.90
N LEU A 38 -19.97 11.91 -6.70
CA LEU A 38 -19.21 13.11 -6.33
C LEU A 38 -17.87 13.22 -7.08
N ILE A 39 -17.45 12.13 -7.73
CA ILE A 39 -16.25 12.03 -8.55
C ILE A 39 -16.68 11.50 -9.93
N GLU A 40 -16.88 12.39 -10.89
CA GLU A 40 -17.11 11.99 -12.29
C GLU A 40 -15.83 11.30 -12.84
N GLN A 41 -15.98 10.10 -13.43
CA GLN A 41 -14.92 9.21 -13.97
C GLN A 41 -13.85 9.97 -14.80
N PRO A 42 -12.53 9.62 -14.84
CA PRO A 42 -11.89 8.28 -14.89
C PRO A 42 -10.82 8.05 -13.78
N ASN A 43 -10.80 8.89 -12.75
CA ASN A 43 -9.68 8.92 -11.79
C ASN A 43 -9.87 8.03 -10.57
N VAL A 44 -10.90 7.17 -10.51
CA VAL A 44 -11.19 6.38 -9.28
C VAL A 44 -10.04 5.44 -8.93
N ALA A 45 -9.51 4.71 -9.90
CA ALA A 45 -8.34 3.85 -9.69
C ALA A 45 -7.09 4.67 -9.29
N LEU A 46 -6.91 5.85 -9.92
CA LEU A 46 -5.83 6.77 -9.61
C LEU A 46 -5.93 7.31 -8.18
N VAL A 47 -7.13 7.67 -7.71
CA VAL A 47 -7.37 8.16 -6.34
C VAL A 47 -7.01 7.09 -5.32
N HIS A 48 -7.47 5.85 -5.52
CA HIS A 48 -7.11 4.75 -4.62
C HIS A 48 -5.60 4.51 -4.64
N PHE A 49 -4.98 4.45 -5.83
CA PHE A 49 -3.53 4.33 -5.97
C PHE A 49 -2.77 5.42 -5.22
N MET A 50 -3.16 6.69 -5.35
CA MET A 50 -2.52 7.82 -4.67
C MET A 50 -2.65 7.72 -3.15
N LEU A 51 -3.84 7.35 -2.64
CA LEU A 51 -4.06 7.12 -1.21
C LEU A 51 -3.18 5.97 -0.68
N GLY A 52 -3.11 4.85 -1.43
CA GLY A 52 -2.25 3.72 -1.12
C GLY A 52 -0.77 4.10 -1.12
N ALA A 53 -0.32 4.90 -2.09
CA ALA A 53 1.06 5.35 -2.21
C ALA A 53 1.47 6.23 -1.03
N VAL A 54 0.61 7.20 -0.63
CA VAL A 54 0.87 8.05 0.54
C VAL A 54 1.01 7.22 1.80
N ALA A 55 0.11 6.25 2.02
CA ALA A 55 0.17 5.37 3.18
C ALA A 55 1.40 4.45 3.17
N CYS A 56 1.77 3.91 2.01
CA CYS A 56 2.98 3.10 1.82
C CYS A 56 4.23 3.91 2.15
N ILE A 57 4.32 5.15 1.67
CA ILE A 57 5.42 6.08 2.00
C ILE A 57 5.45 6.37 3.50
N GLY A 58 4.30 6.63 4.12
CA GLY A 58 4.17 6.80 5.57
C GLY A 58 4.71 5.60 6.35
N CYS A 59 4.30 4.39 5.97
CA CYS A 59 4.80 3.15 6.55
C CYS A 59 6.31 2.96 6.35
N ALA A 60 6.82 3.32 5.16
CA ALA A 60 8.26 3.28 4.89
C ALA A 60 9.03 4.24 5.81
N ILE A 61 8.58 5.49 5.98
CA ILE A 61 9.18 6.47 6.90
C ILE A 61 9.13 5.96 8.35
N LEU A 62 7.99 5.42 8.80
CA LEU A 62 7.85 4.85 10.14
C LEU A 62 8.75 3.64 10.36
N SER A 63 8.96 2.82 9.31
CA SER A 63 9.90 1.69 9.37
C SER A 63 11.33 2.16 9.69
N LEU A 64 11.74 3.37 9.27
CA LEU A 64 13.07 3.91 9.58
C LEU A 64 13.24 4.24 11.06
N ARG A 65 12.13 4.57 11.72
CA ARG A 65 12.07 4.90 13.16
C ARG A 65 11.80 3.68 14.04
N ALA A 66 11.38 2.56 13.46
CA ALA A 66 11.12 1.34 14.21
C ALA A 66 12.41 0.76 14.82
N ALA A 67 12.35 0.48 16.12
CA ALA A 67 13.42 -0.18 16.85
C ALA A 67 13.42 -1.69 16.55
N GLY A 68 14.58 -2.21 16.16
CA GLY A 68 14.77 -3.63 15.85
C GLY A 68 14.29 -4.03 14.45
N TRP A 69 14.87 -5.11 13.92
CA TRP A 69 14.60 -5.61 12.57
C TRP A 69 13.10 -5.92 12.34
N TRP A 70 12.45 -6.60 13.28
CA TRP A 70 11.04 -6.98 13.16
C TRP A 70 10.06 -5.80 13.07
N GLY A 71 10.32 -4.70 13.79
CA GLY A 71 9.51 -3.49 13.68
C GLY A 71 9.60 -2.87 12.28
N ARG A 72 10.77 -2.97 11.63
CA ARG A 72 10.97 -2.48 10.26
C ARG A 72 10.24 -3.36 9.25
N VAL A 73 10.39 -4.69 9.39
CA VAL A 73 9.73 -5.68 8.52
C VAL A 73 8.22 -5.62 8.63
N THR A 74 7.66 -5.45 9.83
CA THR A 74 6.20 -5.33 10.02
C THR A 74 5.65 -4.05 9.40
N MET A 75 6.34 -2.91 9.55
CA MET A 75 5.99 -1.68 8.85
C MET A 75 6.11 -1.79 7.34
N ALA A 76 7.13 -2.52 6.85
CA ALA A 76 7.30 -2.82 5.44
C ALA A 76 6.10 -3.57 4.87
N ALA A 77 5.77 -4.70 5.50
CA ALA A 77 4.68 -5.54 5.09
C ALA A 77 3.35 -4.77 5.13
N ALA A 78 3.13 -3.95 6.17
CA ALA A 78 1.96 -3.09 6.26
C ALA A 78 1.85 -2.11 5.07
N GLY A 79 2.95 -1.41 4.72
CA GLY A 79 2.96 -0.48 3.59
C GLY A 79 2.68 -1.16 2.25
N VAL A 80 3.33 -2.31 2.00
CA VAL A 80 3.12 -3.11 0.78
C VAL A 80 1.67 -3.61 0.70
N LEU A 81 1.13 -4.14 1.79
CA LEU A 81 -0.25 -4.62 1.85
C LEU A 81 -1.25 -3.50 1.61
N VAL A 82 -1.04 -2.32 2.21
CA VAL A 82 -1.92 -1.16 2.00
C VAL A 82 -1.89 -0.70 0.54
N MET A 83 -0.71 -0.63 -0.07
CA MET A 83 -0.59 -0.29 -1.49
C MET A 83 -1.30 -1.32 -2.38
N TRP A 84 -1.10 -2.61 -2.09
CA TRP A 84 -1.75 -3.70 -2.79
C TRP A 84 -3.28 -3.62 -2.69
N PHE A 85 -3.81 -3.42 -1.47
CA PHE A 85 -5.25 -3.27 -1.24
C PHE A 85 -5.83 -2.05 -1.94
N ALA A 86 -5.10 -0.95 -1.97
CA ALA A 86 -5.51 0.26 -2.66
C ALA A 86 -5.65 0.04 -4.17
N VAL A 87 -4.66 -0.63 -4.80
CA VAL A 87 -4.73 -1.02 -6.23
C VAL A 87 -5.92 -1.94 -6.46
N PHE A 88 -6.08 -2.98 -5.64
CA PHE A 88 -7.18 -3.94 -5.76
C PHE A 88 -8.55 -3.25 -5.69
N LEU A 89 -8.78 -2.41 -4.66
CA LEU A 89 -10.03 -1.67 -4.51
C LEU A 89 -10.27 -0.67 -5.64
N GLY A 90 -9.22 -0.01 -6.12
CA GLY A 90 -9.31 0.89 -7.27
C GLY A 90 -9.76 0.15 -8.53
N THR A 91 -9.20 -1.03 -8.78
CA THR A 91 -9.58 -1.91 -9.90
C THR A 91 -11.02 -2.39 -9.78
N VAL A 92 -11.41 -2.94 -8.63
CA VAL A 92 -12.79 -3.42 -8.39
C VAL A 92 -13.80 -2.29 -8.59
N THR A 93 -13.54 -1.12 -8.00
CA THR A 93 -14.46 0.03 -8.11
C THR A 93 -14.52 0.55 -9.55
N HIS A 94 -13.41 0.49 -10.30
CA HIS A 94 -13.41 0.85 -11.71
C HIS A 94 -14.34 -0.07 -12.53
N PHE A 95 -14.24 -1.38 -12.33
CA PHE A 95 -15.11 -2.34 -13.01
C PHE A 95 -16.57 -2.22 -12.58
N ASP A 96 -16.85 -2.05 -11.28
CA ASP A 96 -18.21 -1.83 -10.76
C ASP A 96 -18.88 -0.65 -11.49
N VAL A 97 -18.16 0.47 -11.67
CA VAL A 97 -18.72 1.62 -12.38
C VAL A 97 -18.78 1.39 -13.89
N TRP A 98 -17.78 0.73 -14.48
CA TRP A 98 -17.80 0.44 -15.92
C TRP A 98 -18.97 -0.47 -16.31
N GLN A 99 -19.30 -1.46 -15.47
CA GLN A 99 -20.44 -2.35 -15.63
C GLN A 99 -21.80 -1.68 -15.36
N ALA A 100 -21.82 -0.56 -14.63
CA ALA A 100 -23.03 0.19 -14.33
C ALA A 100 -23.47 1.16 -15.44
N VAL A 101 -22.64 1.37 -16.47
CA VAL A 101 -22.95 2.23 -17.62
C VAL A 101 -24.07 1.58 -18.47
N PRO A 102 -25.02 2.36 -19.03
CA PRO A 102 -26.02 1.81 -19.96
C PRO A 102 -25.37 1.12 -21.16
N ASN A 103 -25.77 -0.13 -21.43
CA ASN A 103 -25.20 -1.00 -22.47
C ASN A 103 -23.67 -1.17 -22.33
N PRO A 104 -23.19 -1.77 -21.22
CA PRO A 104 -21.77 -1.95 -20.99
C PRO A 104 -21.18 -2.90 -22.06
N PRO A 105 -19.95 -2.63 -22.54
CA PRO A 105 -19.29 -3.49 -23.51
C PRO A 105 -18.98 -4.86 -22.91
N SER A 106 -18.84 -5.89 -23.74
CA SER A 106 -18.57 -7.27 -23.29
C SER A 106 -17.29 -7.42 -22.48
N GLU A 107 -16.31 -6.56 -22.76
CA GLU A 107 -15.01 -6.48 -22.12
C GLU A 107 -15.12 -6.10 -20.64
N ALA A 108 -16.19 -5.40 -20.24
CA ALA A 108 -16.44 -5.04 -18.85
C ALA A 108 -16.69 -6.27 -17.95
N TYR A 109 -16.96 -7.45 -18.53
CA TYR A 109 -17.24 -8.70 -17.80
C TYR A 109 -16.16 -9.78 -17.98
N ALA A 110 -15.08 -9.52 -18.72
CA ALA A 110 -14.02 -10.50 -19.03
C ALA A 110 -13.03 -10.73 -17.84
N ASP A 111 -13.54 -10.62 -16.61
CA ASP A 111 -12.85 -10.09 -15.43
C ASP A 111 -11.82 -11.02 -14.76
N GLY A 112 -11.90 -12.33 -14.99
CA GLY A 112 -11.08 -13.29 -14.24
C GLY A 112 -9.57 -13.08 -14.43
N ALA A 113 -9.12 -12.83 -15.66
CA ALA A 113 -7.70 -12.67 -15.96
C ALA A 113 -7.14 -11.32 -15.51
N GLN A 114 -7.89 -10.23 -15.66
CA GLN A 114 -7.46 -8.89 -15.25
C GLN A 114 -7.43 -8.73 -13.73
N LEU A 115 -8.40 -9.30 -13.01
CA LEU A 115 -8.39 -9.27 -11.55
C LEU A 115 -7.21 -10.07 -10.98
N ILE A 116 -6.92 -11.25 -11.55
CA ILE A 116 -5.74 -12.07 -11.20
C ILE A 116 -4.45 -11.31 -11.54
N ALA A 117 -4.38 -10.66 -12.70
CA ALA A 117 -3.24 -9.84 -13.07
C ALA A 117 -3.06 -8.68 -12.07
N CYS A 118 -4.11 -7.98 -11.66
CA CYS A 118 -4.03 -6.94 -10.63
C CYS A 118 -3.59 -7.48 -9.26
N VAL A 119 -4.04 -8.68 -8.88
CA VAL A 119 -3.62 -9.35 -7.63
C VAL A 119 -2.13 -9.69 -7.68
N VAL A 120 -1.61 -10.20 -8.80
CA VAL A 120 -0.20 -10.61 -8.93
C VAL A 120 0.72 -9.41 -9.18
N VAL A 121 0.34 -8.51 -10.09
CA VAL A 121 1.12 -7.32 -10.47
C VAL A 121 1.04 -6.25 -9.40
N GLY A 122 -0.04 -6.16 -8.62
CA GLY A 122 -0.22 -5.18 -7.55
C GLY A 122 0.83 -5.26 -6.43
N TRP A 123 1.56 -6.38 -6.33
CA TRP A 123 2.70 -6.51 -5.42
C TRP A 123 3.93 -5.71 -5.89
N ILE A 124 4.13 -5.59 -7.20
CA ILE A 124 5.33 -4.97 -7.79
C ILE A 124 5.45 -3.50 -7.37
N PRO A 125 4.44 -2.63 -7.50
CA PRO A 125 4.52 -1.24 -7.06
C PRO A 125 4.83 -1.12 -5.57
N GLY A 126 4.16 -1.92 -4.73
CA GLY A 126 4.37 -1.89 -3.27
C GLY A 126 5.80 -2.28 -2.88
N VAL A 127 6.32 -3.36 -3.46
CA VAL A 127 7.69 -3.83 -3.22
C VAL A 127 8.73 -2.83 -3.74
N LEU A 128 8.52 -2.27 -4.93
CA LEU A 128 9.43 -1.28 -5.51
C LEU A 128 9.44 0.03 -4.71
N LEU A 129 8.27 0.60 -4.39
CA LEU A 129 8.18 1.83 -3.58
C LEU A 129 8.82 1.64 -2.22
N TYR A 130 8.49 0.55 -1.52
CA TYR A 130 9.08 0.26 -0.22
C TYR A 130 10.59 0.01 -0.32
N GLY A 131 11.03 -0.80 -1.29
CA GLY A 131 12.44 -1.11 -1.54
C GLY A 131 13.27 0.14 -1.82
N CYS A 132 12.78 1.04 -2.69
CA CYS A 132 13.41 2.32 -2.99
C CYS A 132 13.48 3.23 -1.75
N ALA A 133 12.39 3.35 -0.99
CA ALA A 133 12.35 4.16 0.22
C ALA A 133 13.33 3.63 1.29
N LEU A 134 13.41 2.31 1.46
CA LEU A 134 14.35 1.67 2.37
C LEU A 134 15.80 1.84 1.91
N ALA A 135 16.08 1.63 0.61
CA ALA A 135 17.40 1.79 0.01
C ALA A 135 17.91 3.23 0.15
N ALA A 136 17.07 4.23 -0.12
CA ALA A 136 17.40 5.64 0.06
C ALA A 136 17.75 5.95 1.53
N ALA A 137 16.98 5.41 2.47
CA ALA A 137 17.22 5.61 3.89
C ALA A 137 18.48 4.89 4.41
N TRP A 138 18.78 3.70 3.89
CA TRP A 138 19.99 2.94 4.24
C TRP A 138 21.24 3.57 3.63
N GLY A 139 21.16 4.04 2.38
CA GLY A 139 22.23 4.76 1.71
C GLY A 139 22.63 6.03 2.48
N GLY A 140 21.65 6.80 2.94
CA GLY A 140 21.89 8.00 3.76
C GLY A 140 22.58 7.69 5.10
N ARG A 141 22.26 6.57 5.76
CA ARG A 141 22.95 6.15 7.00
C ARG A 141 24.42 5.83 6.79
N ARG A 142 24.79 5.22 5.66
CA ARG A 142 26.21 4.91 5.37
C ARG A 142 27.02 6.18 5.12
N VAL A 143 26.41 7.19 4.50
CA VAL A 143 27.06 8.50 4.27
C VAL A 143 27.29 9.25 5.58
N LEU A 144 26.31 9.25 6.49
CA LEU A 144 26.42 9.97 7.77
C LEU A 144 27.38 9.34 8.79
N MET A 145 27.63 8.04 8.71
CA MET A 145 28.53 7.36 9.66
C MET A 145 30.00 7.30 9.22
N GLY A 146 30.37 7.97 8.12
CA GLY A 146 31.72 7.92 7.59
C GLY A 146 32.04 6.53 7.06
N GLY A 147 31.90 6.34 5.74
CA GLY A 147 32.49 5.19 5.07
C GLY A 147 33.97 5.04 5.42
N PRO A 148 34.54 3.82 5.27
CA PRO A 148 35.85 3.46 5.81
C PRO A 148 36.91 4.52 5.49
N ARG A 149 37.62 4.94 6.54
CA ARG A 149 38.87 5.71 6.42
C ARG A 149 39.92 4.87 5.73
#